data_AF-A0A6G4UAB5-F1
#
_entry.id   AF-A0A6G4UAB5-F1
#
_cell.length_a   1.000
_cell.length_b   1.000
_cell.length_c   1.000
_cell.angle_alpha   90.00
_cell.angle_beta   90.00
_cell.angle_gamma   90.00
#
_symmetry.space_group_name_H-M   'P 1'
#
loop_
_entity.id
_entity.type
_entity.pdbx_description
1 polymer ?
#
loop_
_entity_poly.entity_id
_entity_poly.type
_entity_poly.pdbx_seq_one_letter_code
_entity_poly.pdbx_strand_id
1 'polypeptide(L)'
;MSGETCRTCGKPLPSRTGRRGRASVYCSAACRQRAYRERRTPDSGVTELIADVAERAGRLTARPPERFYADVTELSSAVGRLRRIARTARSGAESVTRPAVTEKAAPDHPAEADFAGRLEGHRRELQAHCYRMTGSYDESEDLVQEAFLKAWRARESYDERAASLRTWLYRIATNTCLDHLRRHSRTPTRYERIPGMEHGDADPPAFITWLQPCPDELLADVPDAAADPEAQAVARETGDLVFLAALQYLPPRQRAALVLRDVVGLPAAETAELLELSTAAVNSALQRARPTLREHLPAGSDGRLDWSAAEFGPQERAAVERYRAAAANLDMAAMAALLTEDAKLTMPPNPFWFVGRQAILDFVGASLDPVLPTFFGEWRHVETRANGRPAVAGYVKRPGTTVFRAQTLEVLRVEDGRIAEITTFEPHLLPVFGLPMTL
;
A
#
# COMPACT_ATOMS: atom_id res chain seq x y z
N MET A 1 19.14 -57.86 4.86
CA MET A 1 19.95 -56.62 4.90
C MET A 1 20.02 -56.03 3.49
N SER A 2 19.04 -55.20 3.11
CA SER A 2 19.09 -54.43 1.86
C SER A 2 19.83 -53.13 2.15
N GLY A 3 21.10 -53.04 1.77
CA GLY A 3 21.87 -51.80 1.92
C GLY A 3 21.33 -50.74 0.97
N GLU A 4 21.01 -49.55 1.48
CA GLU A 4 20.60 -48.42 0.64
C GLU A 4 21.78 -48.01 -0.28
N THR A 5 21.50 -47.78 -1.56
CA THR A 5 22.50 -47.40 -2.58
C THR A 5 22.34 -45.94 -3.02
N CYS A 6 23.46 -45.33 -3.43
CA CYS A 6 23.51 -43.95 -3.89
C CYS A 6 22.79 -43.80 -5.24
N ARG A 7 21.82 -42.89 -5.31
CA ARG A 7 21.01 -42.66 -6.53
C ARG A 7 21.80 -42.11 -7.74
N THR A 8 23.01 -41.60 -7.53
CA THR A 8 23.84 -41.05 -8.60
C THR A 8 24.82 -42.07 -9.19
N CYS A 9 25.22 -43.10 -8.45
CA CYS A 9 26.29 -44.02 -8.88
C CYS A 9 26.10 -45.49 -8.49
N GLY A 10 25.00 -45.83 -7.81
CA GLY A 10 24.67 -47.20 -7.41
C GLY A 10 25.51 -47.80 -6.27
N LYS A 11 26.53 -47.08 -5.77
CA LYS A 11 27.38 -47.59 -4.68
C LYS A 11 26.66 -47.64 -3.33
N PRO A 12 27.00 -48.57 -2.42
CA PRO A 12 26.42 -48.64 -1.09
C PRO A 12 26.64 -47.35 -0.30
N LEU A 13 25.63 -46.92 0.46
CA LEU A 13 25.75 -45.79 1.36
C LEU A 13 26.55 -46.17 2.62
N PRO A 14 27.35 -45.26 3.19
CA PRO A 14 28.17 -45.56 4.36
C PRO A 14 27.28 -45.95 5.56
N SER A 15 27.66 -47.02 6.27
CA SER A 15 26.86 -47.57 7.37
C SER A 15 26.84 -46.63 8.59
N ARG A 16 25.70 -46.60 9.28
CA ARG A 16 25.50 -45.78 10.48
C ARG A 16 25.87 -46.56 11.73
N THR A 17 27.14 -46.51 12.13
CA THR A 17 27.49 -46.85 13.52
C THR A 17 27.57 -45.56 14.34
N GLY A 18 26.53 -45.29 15.14
CA GLY A 18 26.62 -44.38 16.30
C GLY A 18 26.14 -42.91 16.19
N ARG A 19 25.50 -42.45 15.09
CA ARG A 19 24.96 -41.06 15.01
C ARG A 19 23.44 -41.02 14.75
N ARG A 20 22.68 -40.21 15.52
CA ARG A 20 21.25 -39.87 15.27
C ARG A 20 21.15 -38.63 14.34
N GLY A 21 20.25 -38.66 13.34
CA GLY A 21 20.15 -37.67 12.23
C GLY A 21 19.50 -38.24 10.94
N ARG A 22 19.20 -37.45 9.91
CA ARG A 22 18.62 -37.93 8.62
C ARG A 22 19.61 -38.85 7.85
N ALA A 23 19.11 -39.87 7.14
CA ALA A 23 19.93 -40.79 6.33
C ALA A 23 20.59 -40.06 5.14
N SER A 24 21.85 -40.39 4.83
CA SER A 24 22.55 -39.79 3.68
C SER A 24 22.05 -40.40 2.38
N VAL A 25 21.58 -39.58 1.44
CA VAL A 25 21.06 -40.02 0.14
C VAL A 25 22.18 -40.24 -0.90
N TYR A 26 23.40 -39.76 -0.62
CA TYR A 26 24.55 -39.80 -1.54
C TYR A 26 25.79 -40.39 -0.86
N CYS A 27 26.60 -41.17 -1.59
CA CYS A 27 27.81 -41.81 -1.06
C CYS A 27 29.00 -40.86 -0.92
N SER A 28 28.99 -39.69 -1.58
CA SER A 28 30.07 -38.69 -1.51
C SER A 28 29.58 -37.28 -1.86
N ALA A 29 30.36 -36.27 -1.50
CA ALA A 29 30.12 -34.87 -1.90
C ALA A 29 30.13 -34.70 -3.43
N ALA A 30 30.99 -35.45 -4.13
CA ALA A 30 31.05 -35.44 -5.60
C ALA A 30 29.75 -35.97 -6.24
N CYS A 31 29.15 -37.04 -5.71
CA CYS A 31 27.86 -37.56 -6.19
C CYS A 31 26.70 -36.58 -5.94
N ARG A 32 26.77 -35.81 -4.84
CA ARG A 32 25.80 -34.76 -4.53
C ARG A 32 25.90 -33.58 -5.50
N GLN A 33 27.12 -33.13 -5.80
CA GLN A 33 27.35 -32.06 -6.77
C GLN A 33 26.98 -32.48 -8.20
N ARG A 34 27.24 -33.73 -8.58
CA ARG A 34 26.83 -34.27 -9.89
C ARG A 34 25.30 -34.28 -10.05
N ALA A 35 24.58 -34.79 -9.06
CA ALA A 35 23.11 -34.77 -9.07
C ALA A 35 22.53 -33.33 -9.07
N TYR A 36 23.26 -32.35 -8.54
CA TYR A 36 22.87 -30.94 -8.60
C TYR A 36 23.12 -30.31 -9.98
N ARG A 37 24.21 -30.69 -10.66
CA ARG A 37 24.50 -30.24 -12.04
C ARG A 37 23.55 -30.85 -13.05
N GLU A 38 23.23 -32.15 -12.92
CA GLU A 38 22.31 -32.85 -13.83
C GLU A 38 20.87 -32.32 -13.72
N ARG A 39 20.46 -31.77 -12.57
CA ARG A 39 19.17 -31.02 -12.43
C ARG A 39 19.17 -29.64 -13.10
N ARG A 40 20.34 -29.13 -13.50
CA ARG A 40 20.52 -27.78 -14.05
C ARG A 40 20.76 -27.77 -15.56
N THR A 41 21.01 -28.93 -16.16
CA THR A 41 20.90 -29.16 -17.60
C THR A 41 19.42 -29.29 -17.97
N PRO A 42 18.86 -28.40 -18.80
CA PRO A 42 17.46 -28.50 -19.21
C PRO A 42 17.24 -29.78 -19.99
N ASP A 43 16.20 -30.54 -19.64
CA ASP A 43 15.70 -31.67 -20.44
C ASP A 43 15.40 -31.21 -21.88
N SER A 44 15.46 -32.13 -22.84
CA SER A 44 15.10 -31.90 -24.25
C SER A 44 13.72 -31.24 -24.42
N GLY A 45 12.81 -31.43 -23.45
CA GLY A 45 11.51 -30.78 -23.41
C GLY A 45 11.54 -29.27 -23.12
N VAL A 46 12.59 -28.73 -22.50
CA VAL A 46 12.70 -27.27 -22.28
C VAL A 46 13.09 -26.54 -23.55
N THR A 47 13.97 -27.13 -24.37
CA THR A 47 14.32 -26.56 -25.68
C THR A 47 13.13 -26.62 -26.64
N GLU A 48 12.37 -27.71 -26.63
CA GLU A 48 11.09 -27.82 -27.36
C GLU A 48 10.04 -26.84 -26.83
N LEU A 49 9.96 -26.62 -25.52
CA LEU A 49 9.07 -25.63 -24.91
C LEU A 49 9.50 -24.19 -25.25
N ILE A 50 10.80 -23.89 -25.31
CA ILE A 50 11.32 -22.59 -25.75
C ILE A 50 10.99 -22.37 -27.23
N ALA A 51 11.11 -23.40 -28.07
CA ALA A 51 10.75 -23.33 -29.47
C ALA A 51 9.23 -23.15 -29.67
N ASP A 52 8.39 -23.87 -28.94
CA ASP A 52 6.92 -23.73 -28.95
C ASP A 52 6.47 -22.37 -28.41
N VAL A 53 7.13 -21.84 -27.37
CA VAL A 53 6.88 -20.48 -26.87
C VAL A 53 7.32 -19.42 -27.87
N ALA A 54 8.47 -19.57 -28.54
CA ALA A 54 8.93 -18.66 -29.58
C ALA A 54 8.01 -18.68 -30.81
N GLU A 55 7.53 -19.86 -31.21
CA GLU A 55 6.56 -20.02 -32.30
C GLU A 55 5.20 -19.40 -31.94
N ARG A 56 4.71 -19.60 -30.70
CA ARG A 56 3.48 -18.97 -30.21
C ARG A 56 3.63 -17.45 -30.08
N ALA A 57 4.78 -16.97 -29.62
CA ALA A 57 5.09 -15.54 -29.55
C ALA A 57 5.19 -14.90 -30.95
N GLY A 58 5.73 -15.63 -31.95
CA GLY A 58 5.72 -15.19 -33.35
C GLY A 58 4.33 -15.15 -33.98
N ARG A 59 3.38 -15.93 -33.46
CA ARG A 59 1.95 -15.90 -33.85
C ARG A 59 1.13 -14.85 -33.07
N LEU A 60 1.67 -14.30 -31.99
CA LEU A 60 1.14 -13.08 -31.36
C LEU A 60 1.52 -11.91 -32.26
N THR A 61 0.71 -11.67 -33.28
CA THR A 61 0.74 -10.42 -34.05
C THR A 61 0.72 -9.25 -33.07
N ALA A 62 1.62 -8.28 -33.26
CA ALA A 62 1.59 -7.01 -32.52
C ALA A 62 0.19 -6.41 -32.70
N ARG A 63 -0.61 -6.46 -31.64
CA ARG A 63 -1.94 -5.85 -31.62
C ARG A 63 -1.75 -4.35 -31.40
N PRO A 64 -2.64 -3.50 -31.93
CA PRO A 64 -2.60 -2.07 -31.66
C PRO A 64 -2.53 -1.84 -30.14
N PRO A 65 -1.66 -0.93 -29.66
CA PRO A 65 -1.49 -0.62 -28.24
C PRO A 65 -2.82 -0.37 -27.52
N GLU A 66 -3.81 0.20 -28.23
CA GLU A 66 -5.15 0.43 -27.72
C GLU A 66 -5.84 -0.84 -27.19
N ARG A 67 -5.60 -2.00 -27.82
CA ARG A 67 -6.18 -3.28 -27.39
C ARG A 67 -5.43 -3.87 -26.19
N PHE A 68 -4.13 -3.66 -26.08
CA PHE A 68 -3.37 -4.07 -24.89
C PHE A 68 -3.78 -3.27 -23.66
N TYR A 69 -3.94 -1.96 -23.78
CA TYR A 69 -4.43 -1.12 -22.68
C TYR A 69 -5.91 -1.38 -22.36
N ALA A 70 -6.74 -1.67 -23.35
CA ALA A 70 -8.12 -2.14 -23.13
C ALA A 70 -8.14 -3.49 -22.41
N ASP A 71 -7.31 -4.45 -22.81
CA ASP A 71 -7.21 -5.78 -22.21
C ASP A 71 -6.63 -5.69 -20.78
N VAL A 72 -5.66 -4.81 -20.51
CA VAL A 72 -5.13 -4.56 -19.15
C VAL A 72 -6.16 -3.87 -18.26
N THR A 73 -6.92 -2.91 -18.80
CA THR A 73 -8.01 -2.23 -18.09
C THR A 73 -9.18 -3.19 -17.85
N GLU A 74 -9.46 -4.07 -18.80
CA GLU A 74 -10.48 -5.11 -18.70
C GLU A 74 -10.04 -6.22 -17.73
N LEU A 75 -8.76 -6.58 -17.70
CA LEU A 75 -8.16 -7.52 -16.75
C LEU A 75 -8.13 -6.93 -15.34
N SER A 76 -7.73 -5.67 -15.17
CA SER A 76 -7.79 -4.96 -13.89
C SER A 76 -9.24 -4.82 -13.41
N SER A 77 -10.16 -4.49 -14.32
CA SER A 77 -11.60 -4.51 -14.04
C SER A 77 -12.13 -5.91 -13.73
N ALA A 78 -11.61 -6.96 -14.38
CA ALA A 78 -11.99 -8.35 -14.13
C ALA A 78 -11.44 -8.84 -12.80
N VAL A 79 -10.23 -8.44 -12.39
CA VAL A 79 -9.63 -8.70 -11.07
C VAL A 79 -10.38 -7.91 -10.00
N GLY A 80 -10.73 -6.66 -10.26
CA GLY A 80 -11.58 -5.84 -9.39
C GLY A 80 -12.98 -6.45 -9.25
N ARG A 81 -13.58 -6.96 -10.35
CA ARG A 81 -14.83 -7.71 -10.34
C ARG A 81 -14.68 -9.05 -9.63
N LEU A 82 -13.58 -9.78 -9.75
CA LEU A 82 -13.30 -11.02 -9.02
C LEU A 82 -13.12 -10.76 -7.53
N ARG A 83 -12.46 -9.67 -7.13
CA ARG A 83 -12.37 -9.23 -5.73
C ARG A 83 -13.73 -8.80 -5.19
N ARG A 84 -14.56 -8.18 -6.04
CA ARG A 84 -15.95 -7.82 -5.73
C ARG A 84 -16.80 -9.08 -5.60
N ILE A 85 -16.78 -10.00 -6.56
CA ILE A 85 -17.44 -11.32 -6.50
C ILE A 85 -16.92 -12.14 -5.32
N ALA A 86 -15.65 -12.07 -4.94
CA ALA A 86 -15.15 -12.70 -3.72
C ALA A 86 -15.69 -12.00 -2.47
N ARG A 87 -15.87 -10.67 -2.47
CA ARG A 87 -16.59 -9.92 -1.42
C ARG A 87 -18.09 -10.23 -1.40
N THR A 88 -18.75 -10.33 -2.56
CA THR A 88 -20.17 -10.64 -2.71
C THR A 88 -20.47 -12.13 -2.49
N ALA A 89 -19.54 -13.03 -2.74
CA ALA A 89 -19.62 -14.44 -2.33
C ALA A 89 -19.39 -14.59 -0.82
N ARG A 90 -18.69 -13.64 -0.20
CA ARG A 90 -18.60 -13.51 1.27
C ARG A 90 -19.84 -12.82 1.88
N SER A 91 -20.52 -11.94 1.15
CA SER A 91 -21.70 -11.20 1.64
C SER A 91 -23.05 -11.68 1.10
N GLY A 92 -23.05 -12.60 0.14
CA GLY A 92 -24.21 -13.10 -0.62
C GLY A 92 -24.17 -14.61 -0.82
N ALA A 93 -23.38 -15.33 -0.02
CA ALA A 93 -23.70 -16.71 0.27
C ALA A 93 -25.05 -16.72 1.00
N GLU A 94 -26.14 -16.87 0.24
CA GLU A 94 -27.32 -17.50 0.80
C GLU A 94 -26.88 -18.83 1.39
N SER A 95 -26.99 -18.87 2.70
CA SER A 95 -26.97 -20.02 3.58
C SER A 95 -27.43 -21.31 2.86
N VAL A 96 -26.48 -22.16 2.50
CA VAL A 96 -26.70 -23.62 2.46
C VAL A 96 -26.59 -24.21 3.89
N THR A 97 -26.40 -23.34 4.89
CA THR A 97 -26.68 -23.69 6.26
C THR A 97 -28.19 -23.89 6.44
N ARG A 98 -28.55 -24.98 7.10
CA ARG A 98 -29.88 -25.19 7.71
C ARG A 98 -30.38 -23.91 8.38
N PRO A 99 -31.72 -23.70 8.47
CA PRO A 99 -32.32 -22.43 8.84
C PRO A 99 -31.64 -21.82 10.07
N ALA A 100 -31.45 -20.51 9.96
CA ALA A 100 -30.81 -19.64 10.93
C ALA A 100 -31.00 -20.11 12.38
N VAL A 101 -29.92 -20.63 12.97
CA VAL A 101 -29.69 -20.45 14.40
C VAL A 101 -29.19 -19.02 14.60
N THR A 102 -30.00 -18.05 14.15
CA THR A 102 -30.02 -16.73 14.73
C THR A 102 -31.43 -16.54 15.25
N GLU A 103 -31.72 -17.22 16.36
CA GLU A 103 -32.23 -16.41 17.46
C GLU A 103 -31.29 -15.22 17.54
N LYS A 104 -31.81 -14.00 17.65
CA LYS A 104 -31.03 -12.93 18.25
C LYS A 104 -30.59 -13.49 19.61
N ALA A 105 -29.42 -14.10 19.65
CA ALA A 105 -28.57 -14.00 20.81
C ALA A 105 -28.30 -12.51 20.88
N ALA A 106 -29.19 -11.79 21.57
CA ALA A 106 -28.73 -10.67 22.36
C ALA A 106 -27.44 -11.17 23.02
N PRO A 107 -26.33 -10.41 22.99
CA PRO A 107 -25.12 -10.83 23.70
C PRO A 107 -25.56 -11.38 25.05
N ASP A 108 -25.30 -12.68 25.27
CA ASP A 108 -25.95 -13.45 26.35
C ASP A 108 -25.71 -12.81 27.73
N HIS A 109 -24.77 -11.86 27.77
CA HIS A 109 -24.50 -10.97 28.88
C HIS A 109 -24.37 -9.49 28.43
N PRO A 110 -24.98 -8.51 29.13
CA PRO A 110 -24.76 -7.08 28.90
C PRO A 110 -23.29 -6.63 28.99
N ALA A 111 -22.44 -7.42 29.65
CA ALA A 111 -20.98 -7.21 29.72
C ALA A 111 -20.27 -7.44 28.39
N GLU A 112 -20.78 -8.32 27.52
CA GLU A 112 -20.23 -8.57 26.20
C GLU A 112 -20.54 -7.43 25.22
N ALA A 113 -21.75 -6.87 25.30
CA ALA A 113 -22.14 -5.67 24.56
C ALA A 113 -21.29 -4.46 24.98
N ASP A 114 -21.05 -4.32 26.28
CA ASP A 114 -20.21 -3.26 26.84
C ASP A 114 -18.76 -3.36 26.34
N PHE A 115 -18.17 -4.56 26.35
CA PHE A 115 -16.82 -4.77 25.84
C PHE A 115 -16.69 -4.44 24.35
N ALA A 116 -17.64 -4.89 23.52
CA ALA A 116 -17.64 -4.56 22.09
C ALA A 116 -17.75 -3.04 21.84
N GLY A 117 -18.59 -2.35 22.61
CA GLY A 117 -18.70 -0.88 22.56
C GLY A 117 -17.39 -0.18 22.93
N ARG A 118 -16.71 -0.66 23.98
CA ARG A 118 -15.38 -0.16 24.38
C ARG A 118 -14.34 -0.36 23.28
N LEU A 119 -14.32 -1.51 22.60
CA LEU A 119 -13.41 -1.75 21.47
C LEU A 119 -13.67 -0.77 20.33
N GLU A 120 -14.95 -0.58 19.96
CA GLU A 120 -15.33 0.28 18.84
C GLU A 120 -14.90 1.74 19.05
N GLY A 121 -14.89 2.22 20.30
CA GLY A 121 -14.33 3.52 20.66
C GLY A 121 -12.84 3.71 20.28
N HIS A 122 -12.10 2.61 20.14
CA HIS A 122 -10.69 2.61 19.74
C HIS A 122 -10.46 2.30 18.23
N ARG A 123 -11.51 2.04 17.44
CA ARG A 123 -11.36 1.59 16.05
C ARG A 123 -10.53 2.55 15.22
N ARG A 124 -10.89 3.83 15.23
CA ARG A 124 -10.27 4.86 14.40
C ARG A 124 -8.79 5.01 14.68
N GLU A 125 -8.39 5.13 15.96
CA GLU A 125 -6.97 5.27 16.32
C GLU A 125 -6.15 4.02 15.98
N LEU A 126 -6.73 2.82 16.13
CA LEU A 126 -6.05 1.58 15.80
C LEU A 126 -5.96 1.34 14.30
N GLN A 127 -6.97 1.74 13.52
CA GLN A 127 -6.89 1.72 12.07
C GLN A 127 -5.80 2.70 11.60
N ALA A 128 -5.73 3.92 12.16
CA ALA A 128 -4.68 4.88 11.84
C ALA A 128 -3.27 4.34 12.20
N HIS A 129 -3.16 3.56 13.29
CA HIS A 129 -1.93 2.84 13.62
C HIS A 129 -1.60 1.75 12.60
N CYS A 130 -2.56 0.89 12.25
CA CYS A 130 -2.40 -0.14 11.23
C CYS A 130 -2.01 0.48 9.86
N TYR A 131 -2.59 1.62 9.51
CA TYR A 131 -2.29 2.37 8.30
C TYR A 131 -0.84 2.86 8.28
N ARG A 132 -0.35 3.46 9.37
CA ARG A 132 1.07 3.85 9.49
C ARG A 132 2.02 2.65 9.43
N MET A 133 1.57 1.49 9.91
CA MET A 133 2.33 0.25 9.82
C MET A 133 2.39 -0.32 8.41
N THR A 134 1.33 -0.23 7.59
CA THR A 134 1.27 -0.89 6.27
C THR A 134 1.45 0.03 5.07
N GLY A 135 1.11 1.32 5.20
CA GLY A 135 1.01 2.27 4.09
C GLY A 135 -0.22 2.05 3.18
N SER A 136 -1.13 1.13 3.51
CA SER A 136 -2.31 0.81 2.72
C SER A 136 -3.59 1.01 3.54
N TYR A 137 -4.53 1.79 3.00
CA TYR A 137 -5.85 1.98 3.59
C TYR A 137 -6.61 0.65 3.67
N ASP A 138 -6.69 -0.07 2.55
CA ASP A 138 -7.42 -1.35 2.48
C ASP A 138 -6.87 -2.36 3.50
N GLU A 139 -5.54 -2.51 3.59
CA GLU A 139 -4.93 -3.39 4.57
C GLU A 139 -5.14 -2.91 6.01
N SER A 140 -5.18 -1.59 6.24
CA SER A 140 -5.44 -1.06 7.58
C SER A 140 -6.83 -1.43 8.09
N GLU A 141 -7.85 -1.42 7.22
CA GLU A 141 -9.22 -1.83 7.56
C GLU A 141 -9.30 -3.31 7.88
N ASP A 142 -8.65 -4.16 7.07
CA ASP A 142 -8.62 -5.59 7.31
C ASP A 142 -7.89 -5.92 8.63
N LEU A 143 -6.77 -5.24 8.90
CA LEU A 143 -5.94 -5.51 10.09
C LEU A 143 -6.58 -5.03 11.39
N VAL A 144 -7.29 -3.89 11.39
CA VAL A 144 -8.01 -3.45 12.60
C VAL A 144 -9.15 -4.41 12.92
N GLN A 145 -9.84 -4.95 11.90
CA GLN A 145 -10.86 -5.99 12.10
C GLN A 145 -10.25 -7.28 12.64
N GLU A 146 -9.12 -7.74 12.07
CA GLU A 146 -8.41 -8.92 12.58
C GLU A 146 -7.96 -8.71 14.04
N ALA A 147 -7.48 -7.51 14.38
CA ALA A 147 -7.08 -7.16 15.74
C ALA A 147 -8.27 -7.21 16.71
N PHE A 148 -9.43 -6.69 16.32
CA PHE A 148 -10.66 -6.76 17.13
C PHE A 148 -11.15 -8.20 17.33
N LEU A 149 -11.09 -9.03 16.30
CA LEU A 149 -11.43 -10.45 16.43
C LEU A 149 -10.48 -11.18 17.39
N LYS A 150 -9.18 -10.86 17.37
CA LYS A 150 -8.21 -11.39 18.33
C LYS A 150 -8.47 -10.88 19.75
N ALA A 151 -8.76 -9.59 19.89
CA ALA A 151 -9.13 -8.99 21.18
C ALA A 151 -10.38 -9.64 21.77
N TRP A 152 -11.44 -9.83 20.96
CA TRP A 152 -12.67 -10.49 21.39
C TRP A 152 -12.43 -11.92 21.90
N ARG A 153 -11.60 -12.69 21.18
CA ARG A 153 -11.21 -14.05 21.58
C ARG A 153 -10.37 -14.08 22.85
N ALA A 154 -9.59 -13.02 23.09
CA ALA A 154 -8.71 -12.88 24.26
C ALA A 154 -9.36 -12.12 25.43
N ARG A 155 -10.64 -11.73 25.34
CA ARG A 155 -11.30 -10.83 26.31
C ARG A 155 -11.26 -11.33 27.75
N GLU A 156 -11.38 -12.64 27.95
CA GLU A 156 -11.32 -13.27 29.30
C GLU A 156 -9.93 -13.20 29.92
N SER A 157 -8.88 -13.03 29.10
CA SER A 157 -7.49 -12.89 29.55
C SER A 157 -7.05 -11.44 29.74
N TYR A 158 -7.94 -10.48 29.47
CA TYR A 158 -7.64 -9.06 29.66
C TYR A 158 -7.68 -8.71 31.16
N ASP A 159 -6.58 -8.15 31.67
CA ASP A 159 -6.48 -7.66 33.04
C ASP A 159 -6.27 -6.14 33.04
N GLU A 160 -7.30 -5.42 33.45
CA GLU A 160 -7.30 -3.95 33.57
C GLU A 160 -6.26 -3.43 34.56
N ARG A 161 -5.82 -4.25 35.52
CA ARG A 161 -4.78 -3.87 36.49
C ARG A 161 -3.37 -3.95 35.89
N ALA A 162 -3.17 -4.78 34.88
CA ALA A 162 -1.89 -4.98 34.23
C ALA A 162 -1.65 -3.96 33.10
N ALA A 163 -2.69 -3.63 32.33
CA ALA A 163 -2.59 -2.64 31.25
C ALA A 163 -3.92 -1.96 30.94
N SER A 164 -3.85 -0.70 30.50
CA SER A 164 -5.02 -0.01 29.95
C SER A 164 -5.56 -0.75 28.72
N LEU A 165 -6.87 -0.63 28.45
CA LEU A 165 -7.50 -1.29 27.30
C LEU A 165 -6.83 -0.82 26.01
N ARG A 166 -6.56 0.48 25.91
CA ARG A 166 -5.84 1.10 24.80
C ARG A 166 -4.48 0.42 24.57
N THR A 167 -3.62 0.35 25.59
CA THR A 167 -2.30 -0.29 25.51
C THR A 167 -2.40 -1.75 25.06
N TRP A 168 -3.36 -2.49 25.63
CA TRP A 168 -3.58 -3.90 25.29
C TRP A 168 -4.02 -4.07 23.84
N LEU A 169 -4.88 -3.19 23.30
CA LEU A 169 -5.29 -3.20 21.91
C LEU A 169 -4.17 -2.80 20.95
N TYR A 170 -3.36 -1.80 21.29
CA TYR A 170 -2.17 -1.44 20.50
C TYR A 170 -1.19 -2.61 20.37
N ARG A 171 -1.03 -3.41 21.43
CA ARG A 171 -0.23 -4.65 21.37
C ARG A 171 -0.80 -5.64 20.36
N ILE A 172 -2.10 -5.91 20.41
CA ILE A 172 -2.76 -6.85 19.49
C ILE A 172 -2.69 -6.34 18.04
N ALA A 173 -2.97 -5.07 17.81
CA ALA A 173 -2.92 -4.44 16.50
C ALA A 173 -1.49 -4.45 15.93
N THR A 174 -0.49 -4.05 16.72
CA THR A 174 0.92 -4.06 16.32
C THR A 174 1.40 -5.45 15.96
N ASN A 175 1.11 -6.46 16.78
CA ASN A 175 1.49 -7.84 16.49
C ASN A 175 0.80 -8.36 15.23
N THR A 176 -0.47 -7.99 15.03
CA THR A 176 -1.22 -8.32 13.80
C THR A 176 -0.58 -7.70 12.56
N CYS A 177 -0.17 -6.44 12.61
CA CYS A 177 0.59 -5.79 11.53
C CYS A 177 1.96 -6.45 11.30
N LEU A 178 2.71 -6.76 12.36
CA LEU A 178 4.02 -7.40 12.23
C LEU A 178 3.92 -8.81 11.61
N ASP A 179 2.91 -9.59 12.00
CA ASP A 179 2.63 -10.90 11.40
C ASP A 179 2.21 -10.79 9.93
N HIS A 180 1.43 -9.77 9.57
CA HIS A 180 1.08 -9.46 8.19
C HIS A 180 2.31 -9.08 7.36
N LEU A 181 3.14 -8.15 7.86
CA LEU A 181 4.35 -7.69 7.17
C LEU A 181 5.41 -8.79 7.03
N ARG A 182 5.49 -9.72 8.00
CA ARG A 182 6.36 -10.90 7.89
C ARG A 182 5.91 -11.84 6.76
N ARG A 183 4.60 -11.99 6.56
CA ARG A 183 4.02 -12.84 5.49
C ARG A 183 4.09 -12.19 4.12
N HIS A 184 3.99 -10.86 4.07
CA HIS A 184 3.94 -10.07 2.84
C HIS A 184 5.16 -9.15 2.74
N SER A 185 6.35 -9.73 2.92
CA SER A 185 7.61 -8.99 2.88
C SER A 185 7.73 -8.24 1.56
N ARG A 186 7.73 -6.92 1.64
CA ARG A 186 7.76 -5.99 0.52
C ARG A 186 8.72 -4.86 0.87
N THR A 187 9.50 -4.42 -0.12
CA THR A 187 10.48 -3.36 0.03
C THR A 187 10.24 -2.37 -1.10
N PRO A 188 10.31 -1.04 -0.83
CA PRO A 188 10.23 -0.04 -1.89
C PRO A 188 11.21 -0.37 -3.01
N THR A 189 10.74 -0.35 -4.26
CA THR A 189 11.57 -0.61 -5.44
C THR A 189 11.78 0.68 -6.22
N ARG A 190 12.55 0.61 -7.31
CA ARG A 190 12.62 1.70 -8.29
C ARG A 190 11.57 1.47 -9.35
N TYR A 191 11.10 2.55 -9.96
CA TYR A 191 10.36 2.43 -11.20
C TYR A 191 11.30 1.97 -12.33
N GLU A 192 10.75 1.22 -13.28
CA GLU A 192 11.42 0.88 -14.53
C GLU A 192 10.97 1.86 -15.62
N ARG A 193 11.85 2.14 -16.59
CA ARG A 193 11.46 2.95 -17.76
C ARG A 193 10.55 2.13 -18.68
N ILE A 194 9.43 2.73 -19.09
CA ILE A 194 8.48 2.11 -20.02
C ILE A 194 8.92 2.42 -21.46
N PRO A 195 9.15 1.39 -22.32
CA PRO A 195 9.52 1.64 -23.71
C PRO A 195 8.50 2.49 -24.47
N GLY A 196 8.97 3.49 -25.20
CA GLY A 196 8.13 4.37 -26.02
C GLY A 196 7.45 5.52 -25.26
N MET A 197 7.84 5.77 -24.00
CA MET A 197 7.37 6.93 -23.23
C MET A 197 8.54 7.78 -22.75
N GLU A 198 8.41 9.09 -22.85
CA GLU A 198 9.38 10.06 -22.31
C GLU A 198 9.09 10.32 -20.84
N HIS A 199 10.01 9.94 -19.95
CA HIS A 199 9.83 10.05 -18.49
C HIS A 199 10.56 11.26 -17.87
N GLY A 200 11.31 11.99 -18.70
CA GLY A 200 12.25 13.04 -18.28
C GLY A 200 13.61 12.51 -17.80
N ASP A 201 14.46 13.43 -17.36
CA ASP A 201 15.89 13.17 -17.12
C ASP A 201 16.26 12.89 -15.65
N ALA A 202 15.31 13.03 -14.72
CA ALA A 202 15.54 12.88 -13.29
C ALA A 202 14.96 11.56 -12.74
N ASP A 203 15.56 11.09 -11.64
CA ASP A 203 15.12 9.87 -10.96
C ASP A 203 13.72 10.08 -10.32
N PRO A 204 12.79 9.14 -10.49
CA PRO A 204 11.50 9.20 -9.80
C PRO A 204 11.67 8.92 -8.30
N PRO A 205 10.65 9.26 -7.47
CA PRO A 205 10.58 8.74 -6.12
C PRO A 205 10.48 7.21 -6.14
N ALA A 206 10.64 6.55 -4.99
CA ALA A 206 10.51 5.10 -4.95
C ALA A 206 9.11 4.63 -5.34
N PHE A 207 9.10 3.45 -5.96
CA PHE A 207 7.90 2.75 -6.33
C PHE A 207 7.43 1.90 -5.15
N ILE A 208 6.34 2.35 -4.52
CA ILE A 208 5.70 1.68 -3.39
C ILE A 208 4.31 1.23 -3.87
N THR A 209 4.23 0.03 -4.43
CA THR A 209 3.02 -0.48 -5.11
C THR A 209 1.81 -0.62 -4.19
N TRP A 210 1.99 -0.61 -2.88
CA TRP A 210 0.91 -0.75 -1.91
C TRP A 210 0.55 0.54 -1.21
N LEU A 211 1.24 1.65 -1.51
CA LEU A 211 0.91 2.93 -0.91
C LEU A 211 -0.49 3.33 -1.35
N GLN A 212 -1.34 3.71 -0.39
CA GLN A 212 -2.67 4.22 -0.65
C GLN A 212 -2.93 5.45 0.22
N PRO A 213 -3.65 6.45 -0.30
CA PRO A 213 -4.09 7.58 0.50
C PRO A 213 -5.22 7.18 1.44
N CYS A 214 -5.42 7.98 2.48
CA CYS A 214 -6.59 7.88 3.35
C CYS A 214 -7.22 9.26 3.57
N PRO A 215 -8.52 9.31 3.93
CA PRO A 215 -9.16 10.56 4.33
C PRO A 215 -8.49 11.15 5.57
N ASP A 216 -8.46 12.48 5.64
CA ASP A 216 -7.89 13.20 6.78
C ASP A 216 -8.60 12.84 8.09
N GLU A 217 -9.89 12.51 8.01
CA GLU A 217 -10.70 12.06 9.14
C GLU A 217 -10.17 10.75 9.75
N LEU A 218 -9.41 9.91 9.04
CA LEU A 218 -8.79 8.76 9.69
C LEU A 218 -7.64 9.17 10.61
N LEU A 219 -6.91 10.23 10.23
CA LEU A 219 -5.64 10.63 10.86
C LEU A 219 -5.77 11.78 11.85
N ALA A 220 -6.87 12.54 11.81
CA ALA A 220 -7.12 13.61 12.77
C ALA A 220 -7.11 13.05 14.20
N ASP A 221 -6.62 13.85 15.15
CA ASP A 221 -6.46 13.38 16.53
C ASP A 221 -7.78 13.01 17.23
N VAL A 222 -7.63 12.32 18.36
CA VAL A 222 -8.69 12.10 19.35
C VAL A 222 -8.98 13.46 20.04
N PRO A 223 -10.25 13.80 20.35
CA PRO A 223 -10.70 15.13 20.80
C PRO A 223 -9.82 15.87 21.83
N ASP A 224 -9.12 15.18 22.73
CA ASP A 224 -8.28 15.82 23.77
C ASP A 224 -7.00 16.50 23.22
N ALA A 225 -6.51 16.11 22.03
CA ALA A 225 -5.35 16.73 21.38
C ALA A 225 -5.72 17.92 20.48
N ALA A 226 -7.01 18.14 20.21
CA ALA A 226 -7.48 19.27 19.40
C ALA A 226 -7.24 20.64 20.08
N ALA A 227 -6.90 20.67 21.36
CA ALA A 227 -6.58 21.89 22.10
C ALA A 227 -5.09 22.28 22.09
N ASP A 228 -4.20 21.41 21.59
CA ASP A 228 -2.75 21.64 21.57
C ASP A 228 -2.24 21.88 20.14
N PRO A 229 -1.79 23.11 19.80
CA PRO A 229 -1.21 23.41 18.50
C PRO A 229 0.01 22.56 18.13
N GLU A 230 0.83 22.15 19.12
CA GLU A 230 2.00 21.30 18.86
C GLU A 230 1.58 19.89 18.46
N ALA A 231 0.63 19.29 19.20
CA ALA A 231 0.06 17.99 18.85
C ALA A 231 -0.58 17.99 17.46
N GLN A 232 -1.32 19.04 17.10
CA GLN A 232 -1.90 19.17 15.76
C GLN A 232 -0.85 19.25 14.66
N ALA A 233 0.26 19.96 14.89
CA ALA A 233 1.36 20.02 13.92
C ALA A 233 1.97 18.64 13.71
N VAL A 234 2.27 17.91 14.79
CA VAL A 234 2.79 16.53 14.74
C VAL A 234 1.80 15.59 14.03
N ALA A 235 0.50 15.71 14.27
CA ALA A 235 -0.51 14.89 13.61
C ALA A 235 -0.56 15.14 12.09
N ARG A 236 -0.42 16.39 11.66
CA ARG A 236 -0.33 16.76 10.23
C ARG A 236 0.93 16.18 9.59
N GLU A 237 2.08 16.37 10.23
CA GLU A 237 3.38 15.87 9.74
C GLU A 237 3.40 14.34 9.64
N THR A 238 2.89 13.66 10.67
CA THR A 238 2.89 12.18 10.74
C THR A 238 1.73 11.55 9.97
N GLY A 239 0.81 12.37 9.44
CA GLY A 239 -0.28 11.97 8.58
C GLY A 239 0.03 12.08 7.09
N ASP A 240 1.06 12.84 6.73
CA ASP A 240 1.39 13.13 5.34
C ASP A 240 1.84 11.88 4.57
N LEU A 241 1.37 11.77 3.33
CA LEU A 241 1.65 10.68 2.41
C LEU A 241 3.16 10.45 2.18
N VAL A 242 3.99 11.50 2.18
CA VAL A 242 5.45 11.35 2.02
C VAL A 242 6.08 10.77 3.29
N PHE A 243 5.60 11.17 4.47
CA PHE A 243 6.01 10.54 5.73
C PHE A 243 5.61 9.07 5.75
N LEU A 244 4.39 8.75 5.32
CA LEU A 244 3.91 7.37 5.16
C LEU A 244 4.80 6.56 4.19
N ALA A 245 5.21 7.15 3.08
CA ALA A 245 6.14 6.55 2.13
C ALA A 245 7.52 6.30 2.76
N ALA A 246 8.07 7.27 3.49
CA ALA A 246 9.36 7.15 4.19
C ALA A 246 9.35 6.03 5.24
N LEU A 247 8.25 5.86 5.98
CA LEU A 247 8.06 4.73 6.91
C LEU A 247 8.23 3.37 6.21
N GLN A 248 7.90 3.28 4.92
CA GLN A 248 7.95 2.00 4.19
C GLN A 248 9.36 1.47 3.96
N TYR A 249 10.39 2.30 4.12
CA TYR A 249 11.80 1.87 4.07
C TYR A 249 12.29 1.22 5.36
N LEU A 250 11.59 1.45 6.48
CA LEU A 250 11.98 0.89 7.76
C LEU A 250 11.64 -0.60 7.83
N PRO A 251 12.54 -1.44 8.39
CA PRO A 251 12.20 -2.79 8.79
C PRO A 251 10.98 -2.79 9.74
N PRO A 252 10.05 -3.76 9.65
CA PRO A 252 8.76 -3.71 10.36
C PRO A 252 8.85 -3.43 11.86
N ARG A 253 9.83 -4.01 12.56
CA ARG A 253 10.04 -3.78 14.00
C ARG A 253 10.60 -2.39 14.32
N GLN A 254 11.44 -1.83 13.46
CA GLN A 254 11.93 -0.46 13.61
C GLN A 254 10.81 0.55 13.36
N ARG A 255 9.98 0.28 12.34
CA ARG A 255 8.75 1.03 12.06
C ARG A 255 7.80 1.02 13.26
N ALA A 256 7.53 -0.15 13.83
CA ALA A 256 6.67 -0.28 15.01
C ALA A 256 7.20 0.52 16.20
N ALA A 257 8.50 0.40 16.51
CA ALA A 257 9.12 1.16 17.59
C ALA A 257 8.99 2.68 17.37
N LEU A 258 9.21 3.16 16.14
CA LEU A 258 9.09 4.57 15.79
C LEU A 258 7.66 5.07 15.87
N VAL A 259 6.69 4.36 15.27
CA VAL A 259 5.28 4.75 15.32
C VAL A 259 4.77 4.79 16.76
N LEU A 260 5.07 3.78 17.57
CA LEU A 260 4.62 3.75 18.97
C LEU A 260 5.22 4.87 19.83
N ARG A 261 6.48 5.26 19.57
CA ARG A 261 7.22 6.26 20.36
C ARG A 261 7.02 7.69 19.90
N ASP A 262 7.16 7.91 18.60
CA ASP A 262 7.26 9.23 18.00
C ASP A 262 5.89 9.69 17.43
N VAL A 263 4.91 8.77 17.25
CA VAL A 263 3.54 9.12 16.80
C VAL A 263 2.49 8.86 17.88
N VAL A 264 2.47 7.67 18.49
CA VAL A 264 1.47 7.31 19.52
C VAL A 264 1.83 7.89 20.88
N GLY A 265 3.11 8.22 21.11
CA GLY A 265 3.60 8.81 22.35
C GLY A 265 3.76 7.83 23.53
N LEU A 266 3.72 6.51 23.31
CA LEU A 266 3.89 5.53 24.39
C LEU A 266 5.28 5.63 25.00
N PRO A 267 5.48 5.52 26.32
CA PRO A 267 6.80 5.44 26.96
C PRO A 267 7.69 4.31 26.40
N ALA A 268 9.01 4.48 26.52
CA ALA A 268 9.97 3.49 26.03
C ALA A 268 9.85 2.13 26.72
N ALA A 269 9.52 2.10 28.01
CA ALA A 269 9.30 0.88 28.77
C ALA A 269 8.05 0.13 28.26
N GLU A 270 6.93 0.84 28.10
CA GLU A 270 5.68 0.26 27.60
C GLU A 270 5.82 -0.20 26.14
N THR A 271 6.53 0.54 25.30
CA THR A 271 6.86 0.12 23.93
C THR A 271 7.69 -1.17 23.94
N ALA A 272 8.64 -1.30 24.87
CA ALA A 272 9.50 -2.48 24.99
C ALA A 272 8.69 -3.71 25.39
N GLU A 273 7.81 -3.57 26.39
CA GLU A 273 6.88 -4.64 26.79
C GLU A 273 5.96 -5.05 25.65
N LEU A 274 5.36 -4.07 24.95
CA LEU A 274 4.46 -4.31 23.83
C LEU A 274 5.14 -5.09 22.69
N LEU A 275 6.38 -4.73 22.36
CA LEU A 275 7.15 -5.34 21.27
C LEU A 275 7.92 -6.61 21.70
N GLU A 276 7.84 -7.01 22.97
CA GLU A 276 8.64 -8.09 23.56
C GLU A 276 10.15 -7.88 23.35
N LEU A 277 10.60 -6.64 23.61
CA LEU A 277 11.99 -6.18 23.49
C LEU A 277 12.48 -5.61 24.82
N SER A 278 13.78 -5.32 24.92
CA SER A 278 14.30 -4.49 26.00
C SER A 278 14.16 -3.00 25.65
N THR A 279 14.07 -2.13 26.67
CA THR A 279 14.09 -0.66 26.49
C THR A 279 15.33 -0.20 25.70
N ALA A 280 16.48 -0.85 25.93
CA ALA A 280 17.70 -0.61 25.16
C ALA A 280 17.54 -0.97 23.67
N ALA A 281 16.86 -2.09 23.36
CA ALA A 281 16.59 -2.48 21.98
C ALA A 281 15.61 -1.53 21.28
N VAL A 282 14.60 -1.01 21.98
CA VAL A 282 13.70 0.04 21.46
C VAL A 282 14.48 1.31 21.14
N ASN A 283 15.29 1.81 22.06
CA ASN A 283 16.11 3.01 21.85
C ASN A 283 17.09 2.82 20.67
N SER A 284 17.71 1.65 20.58
CA SER A 284 18.59 1.30 19.47
C SER A 284 17.84 1.21 18.12
N ALA A 285 16.59 0.74 18.11
CA ALA A 285 15.75 0.74 16.93
C ALA A 285 15.41 2.17 16.47
N LEU A 286 15.05 3.07 17.38
CA LEU A 286 14.79 4.48 17.07
C LEU A 286 16.03 5.20 16.52
N GLN A 287 17.19 4.94 17.12
CA GLN A 287 18.47 5.51 16.67
C GLN A 287 18.79 5.12 15.22
N ARG A 288 18.37 3.94 14.77
CA ARG A 288 18.51 3.51 13.36
C ARG A 288 17.39 4.00 12.46
N ALA A 289 16.16 4.04 12.96
CA ALA A 289 14.99 4.42 12.18
C ALA A 289 15.03 5.90 11.75
N ARG A 290 15.43 6.80 12.66
CA ARG A 290 15.41 8.24 12.41
C ARG A 290 16.33 8.68 11.26
N PRO A 291 17.59 8.21 11.14
CA PRO A 291 18.41 8.46 9.96
C PRO A 291 17.76 8.00 8.65
N THR A 292 17.20 6.78 8.61
CA THR A 292 16.51 6.26 7.41
C THR A 292 15.31 7.12 7.03
N LEU A 293 14.54 7.63 7.99
CA LEU A 293 13.47 8.57 7.68
C LEU A 293 14.00 9.87 7.06
N ARG A 294 15.04 10.48 7.66
CA ARG A 294 15.63 11.72 7.14
C ARG A 294 16.20 11.56 5.73
N GLU A 295 16.72 10.38 5.38
CA GLU A 295 17.22 10.10 4.03
C GLU A 295 16.11 10.08 2.97
N HIS A 296 14.88 9.73 3.37
CA HIS A 296 13.76 9.54 2.45
C HIS A 296 12.70 10.66 2.51
N LEU A 297 12.85 11.61 3.44
CA LEU A 297 12.05 12.84 3.47
C LEU A 297 12.67 13.92 2.56
N PRO A 298 11.88 14.87 2.03
CA PRO A 298 12.39 15.93 1.15
C PRO A 298 13.45 16.83 1.82
N ALA A 299 14.42 17.29 1.02
CA ALA A 299 15.48 18.18 1.50
C ALA A 299 14.91 19.50 2.04
N GLY A 300 15.37 19.93 3.23
CA GLY A 300 14.80 21.05 4.00
C GLY A 300 14.19 20.62 5.34
N SER A 301 13.98 19.32 5.55
CA SER A 301 13.65 18.75 6.86
C SER A 301 14.90 18.66 7.75
N ASP A 302 15.28 19.76 8.40
CA ASP A 302 16.48 19.89 9.25
C ASP A 302 16.38 19.11 10.58
N GLY A 303 16.21 17.78 10.49
CA GLY A 303 16.29 16.85 11.61
C GLY A 303 15.16 16.93 12.64
N ARG A 304 14.30 17.94 12.55
CA ARG A 304 12.95 18.00 13.15
C ARG A 304 11.94 17.40 12.17
N LEU A 305 10.78 16.97 12.67
CA LEU A 305 9.62 16.62 11.84
C LEU A 305 9.04 17.83 11.07
N ASP A 306 9.75 18.97 11.05
CA ASP A 306 9.43 20.26 10.41
C ASP A 306 9.50 20.19 8.87
N TRP A 307 9.01 19.11 8.29
CA TRP A 307 8.53 19.11 6.92
C TRP A 307 7.02 19.34 7.00
N SER A 308 6.62 20.61 7.07
CA SER A 308 5.22 20.95 7.20
C SER A 308 4.49 20.59 5.91
N ALA A 309 3.46 19.75 6.00
CA ALA A 309 2.30 19.93 5.12
C ALA A 309 1.81 21.36 5.42
N ALA A 310 2.03 22.28 4.49
CA ALA A 310 1.59 23.65 4.65
C ALA A 310 0.09 23.66 5.01
N GLU A 311 -0.34 24.63 5.82
CA GLU A 311 -1.77 24.79 6.03
C GLU A 311 -2.48 24.94 4.70
N PHE A 312 -3.65 24.30 4.56
CA PHE A 312 -4.46 24.34 3.34
C PHE A 312 -4.93 25.75 3.01
N GLY A 313 -4.03 26.48 2.38
CA GLY A 313 -4.03 27.92 2.32
C GLY A 313 -4.81 28.44 1.12
N PRO A 314 -5.02 29.76 1.04
CA PRO A 314 -5.65 30.38 -0.11
C PRO A 314 -4.92 30.06 -1.43
N GLN A 315 -3.59 29.95 -1.40
CA GLN A 315 -2.79 29.62 -2.58
C GLN A 315 -3.00 28.18 -3.06
N GLU A 316 -3.08 27.21 -2.15
CA GLU A 316 -3.32 25.81 -2.49
C GLU A 316 -4.73 25.61 -3.05
N ARG A 317 -5.74 26.23 -2.43
CA ARG A 317 -7.12 26.27 -2.97
C ARG A 317 -7.17 26.88 -4.37
N ALA A 318 -6.48 28.00 -4.59
CA ALA A 318 -6.42 28.62 -5.90
C ALA A 318 -5.66 27.78 -6.94
N ALA A 319 -4.66 27.00 -6.53
CA ALA A 319 -3.96 26.06 -7.42
C ALA A 319 -4.88 24.88 -7.80
N VAL A 320 -5.58 24.29 -6.83
CA VAL A 320 -6.54 23.20 -7.06
C VAL A 320 -7.67 23.65 -7.97
N GLU A 321 -8.25 24.82 -7.73
CA GLU A 321 -9.35 25.31 -8.57
C GLU A 321 -8.90 25.56 -10.01
N ARG A 322 -7.72 26.16 -10.22
CA ARG A 322 -7.14 26.32 -11.56
C ARG A 322 -6.83 24.98 -12.22
N TYR A 323 -6.36 23.99 -11.46
CA TYR A 323 -6.11 22.63 -11.96
C TYR A 323 -7.40 21.97 -12.45
N ARG A 324 -8.47 22.04 -11.64
CA ARG A 324 -9.80 21.52 -11.97
C ARG A 324 -10.35 22.19 -13.23
N ALA A 325 -10.20 23.52 -13.33
CA ALA A 325 -10.63 24.28 -14.51
C ALA A 325 -9.82 23.92 -15.77
N ALA A 326 -8.49 23.80 -15.66
CA ALA A 326 -7.62 23.41 -16.78
C ALA A 326 -8.00 22.02 -17.31
N ALA A 327 -8.19 21.05 -16.42
CA ALA A 327 -8.58 19.70 -16.82
C ALA A 327 -10.00 19.64 -17.41
N ALA A 328 -10.96 20.38 -16.86
CA ALA A 328 -12.34 20.42 -17.37
C ALA A 328 -12.43 21.05 -18.77
N ASN A 329 -11.57 22.04 -19.06
CA ASN A 329 -11.52 22.73 -20.34
C ASN A 329 -10.53 22.09 -21.34
N LEU A 330 -9.86 21.00 -20.96
CA LEU A 330 -8.77 20.37 -21.75
C LEU A 330 -7.66 21.37 -22.12
N ASP A 331 -7.42 22.35 -21.24
CA ASP A 331 -6.48 23.46 -21.47
C ASP A 331 -5.06 23.06 -21.05
N MET A 332 -4.31 22.55 -22.01
CA MET A 332 -2.92 22.13 -21.83
C MET A 332 -1.98 23.30 -21.50
N ALA A 333 -2.27 24.52 -21.96
CA ALA A 333 -1.45 25.69 -21.66
C ALA A 333 -1.64 26.12 -20.20
N ALA A 334 -2.89 26.12 -19.71
CA ALA A 334 -3.18 26.35 -18.30
C ALA A 334 -2.58 25.26 -17.41
N MET A 335 -2.67 23.99 -17.82
CA MET A 335 -2.03 22.87 -17.11
C MET A 335 -0.51 23.06 -17.01
N ALA A 336 0.15 23.41 -18.12
CA ALA A 336 1.59 23.66 -18.17
C ALA A 336 2.02 24.83 -17.27
N ALA A 337 1.20 25.89 -17.17
CA ALA A 337 1.46 27.04 -16.31
C ALA A 337 1.30 26.73 -14.81
N LEU A 338 0.54 25.69 -14.47
CA LEU A 338 0.32 25.26 -13.09
C LEU A 338 1.39 24.33 -12.56
N LEU A 339 2.08 23.57 -13.42
CA LEU A 339 3.14 22.65 -13.01
C LEU A 339 4.47 23.38 -12.77
N THR A 340 5.20 22.99 -11.73
CA THR A 340 6.62 23.36 -11.61
C THR A 340 7.43 22.74 -12.74
N GLU A 341 8.60 23.29 -13.04
CA GLU A 341 9.44 22.78 -14.13
C GLU A 341 9.86 21.31 -13.92
N ASP A 342 10.11 20.96 -12.66
CA ASP A 342 10.55 19.66 -12.16
C ASP A 342 9.39 18.81 -11.59
N ALA A 343 8.14 19.15 -11.93
CA ALA A 343 6.95 18.49 -11.40
C ALA A 343 7.01 16.97 -11.59
N LYS A 344 6.49 16.23 -10.61
CA LYS A 344 6.50 14.76 -10.61
C LYS A 344 5.08 14.21 -10.76
N LEU A 345 4.89 13.21 -11.61
CA LEU A 345 3.66 12.43 -11.67
C LEU A 345 3.99 10.96 -11.41
N THR A 346 3.25 10.30 -10.53
CA THR A 346 3.37 8.86 -10.26
C THR A 346 2.01 8.22 -10.11
N MET A 347 1.86 6.94 -10.46
CA MET A 347 0.53 6.29 -10.46
C MET A 347 0.44 4.93 -9.72
N PRO A 348 0.95 4.77 -8.48
CA PRO A 348 0.93 3.47 -7.79
C PRO A 348 -0.50 2.88 -7.67
N PRO A 349 -0.70 1.55 -7.84
CA PRO A 349 0.29 0.51 -8.11
C PRO A 349 0.75 0.44 -9.58
N ASN A 350 0.20 1.27 -10.46
CA ASN A 350 0.62 1.28 -11.87
C ASN A 350 2.04 1.81 -11.98
N PRO A 351 2.87 1.25 -12.88
CA PRO A 351 4.29 1.59 -12.98
C PRO A 351 4.55 2.92 -13.71
N PHE A 352 3.53 3.77 -13.91
CA PHE A 352 3.68 5.03 -14.62
C PHE A 352 4.31 6.09 -13.71
N TRP A 353 5.32 6.76 -14.24
CA TRP A 353 6.03 7.85 -13.58
C TRP A 353 6.59 8.84 -14.61
N PHE A 354 6.63 10.11 -14.26
CA PHE A 354 7.16 11.18 -15.12
C PHE A 354 7.77 12.25 -14.23
N VAL A 355 8.96 12.73 -14.59
CA VAL A 355 9.62 13.85 -13.91
C VAL A 355 9.89 14.96 -14.91
N GLY A 356 9.41 16.15 -14.59
CA GLY A 356 9.49 17.32 -15.45
C GLY A 356 8.17 17.61 -16.15
N ARG A 357 7.84 18.90 -16.22
CA ARG A 357 6.60 19.40 -16.81
C ARG A 357 6.35 18.87 -18.22
N GLN A 358 7.36 18.87 -19.10
CA GLN A 358 7.15 18.43 -20.49
C GLN A 358 6.80 16.94 -20.57
N ALA A 359 7.49 16.08 -19.83
CA ALA A 359 7.20 14.64 -19.80
C ALA A 359 5.77 14.36 -19.32
N ILE A 360 5.30 15.09 -18.30
CA ILE A 360 3.92 15.01 -17.83
C ILE A 360 2.94 15.44 -18.92
N LEU A 361 3.20 16.56 -19.59
CA LEU A 361 2.32 17.09 -20.64
C LEU A 361 2.26 16.16 -21.86
N ASP A 362 3.37 15.53 -22.23
CA ASP A 362 3.43 14.56 -23.34
C ASP A 362 2.60 13.31 -23.01
N PHE A 363 2.67 12.84 -21.77
CA PHE A 363 1.87 11.71 -21.29
C PHE A 363 0.37 12.02 -21.28
N VAL A 364 -0.04 13.14 -20.68
CA VAL A 364 -1.46 13.46 -20.53
C VAL A 364 -2.07 14.04 -21.80
N GLY A 365 -1.29 14.78 -22.61
CA GLY A 365 -1.78 15.55 -23.75
C GLY A 365 -2.47 14.69 -24.80
N ALA A 366 -1.90 13.53 -25.13
CA ALA A 366 -2.50 12.60 -26.09
C ALA A 366 -3.88 12.08 -25.65
N SER A 367 -4.11 12.01 -24.33
CA SER A 367 -5.37 11.55 -23.73
C SER A 367 -6.43 12.67 -23.66
N LEU A 368 -6.01 13.93 -23.80
CA LEU A 368 -6.86 15.12 -23.68
C LEU A 368 -7.22 15.77 -25.01
N ASP A 369 -6.56 15.40 -26.11
CA ASP A 369 -6.85 15.94 -27.46
C ASP A 369 -8.04 15.20 -28.12
N PRO A 370 -9.19 15.86 -28.35
CA PRO A 370 -10.38 15.23 -28.94
C PRO A 370 -10.21 14.74 -30.38
N VAL A 371 -9.15 15.17 -31.07
CA VAL A 371 -8.87 14.80 -32.47
C VAL A 371 -8.10 13.48 -32.54
N LEU A 372 -7.44 13.07 -31.45
CA LEU A 372 -6.61 11.87 -31.43
C LEU A 372 -7.43 10.60 -31.13
N PRO A 373 -7.06 9.44 -31.70
CA PRO A 373 -7.66 8.15 -31.36
C PRO A 373 -7.49 7.78 -29.88
N THR A 374 -6.47 8.35 -29.23
CA THR A 374 -6.16 8.18 -27.81
C THR A 374 -7.01 9.07 -26.90
N PHE A 375 -7.90 9.90 -27.45
CA PHE A 375 -8.76 10.77 -26.66
C PHE A 375 -9.53 9.97 -25.62
N PHE A 376 -9.32 10.33 -24.37
CA PHE A 376 -9.80 9.55 -23.25
C PHE A 376 -11.22 9.96 -22.86
N GLY A 377 -11.58 11.22 -23.06
CA GLY A 377 -12.92 11.77 -22.79
C GLY A 377 -12.86 13.14 -22.12
N GLU A 378 -14.05 13.67 -21.82
CA GLU A 378 -14.16 14.91 -21.04
C GLU A 378 -13.94 14.61 -19.56
N TRP A 379 -13.12 15.43 -18.90
CA TRP A 379 -12.78 15.27 -17.50
C TRP A 379 -13.60 16.18 -16.60
N ARG A 380 -13.94 15.69 -15.41
CA ARG A 380 -14.50 16.48 -14.32
C ARG A 380 -13.81 16.11 -13.03
N HIS A 381 -13.33 17.11 -12.30
CA HIS A 381 -12.63 16.92 -11.05
C HIS A 381 -13.44 17.44 -9.87
N VAL A 382 -13.62 16.59 -8.86
CA VAL A 382 -14.27 16.94 -7.58
C VAL A 382 -13.19 17.02 -6.51
N GLU A 383 -13.14 18.14 -5.80
CA GLU A 383 -12.16 18.39 -4.74
C GLU A 383 -12.42 17.52 -3.50
N THR A 384 -11.35 17.08 -2.85
CA THR A 384 -11.33 16.37 -1.57
C THR A 384 -9.97 16.61 -0.88
N ARG A 385 -9.69 15.87 0.20
CA ARG A 385 -8.40 15.90 0.90
C ARG A 385 -7.93 14.49 1.21
N ALA A 386 -6.62 14.29 1.20
CA ALA A 386 -6.01 13.02 1.52
C ALA A 386 -4.68 13.24 2.23
N ASN A 387 -4.46 12.57 3.35
CA ASN A 387 -3.22 12.63 4.11
C ASN A 387 -2.76 14.08 4.39
N GLY A 388 -3.69 14.96 4.74
CA GLY A 388 -3.46 16.38 5.02
C GLY A 388 -3.30 17.26 3.78
N ARG A 389 -3.29 16.70 2.57
CA ARG A 389 -3.00 17.40 1.31
C ARG A 389 -4.26 17.66 0.48
N PRO A 390 -4.23 18.67 -0.41
CA PRO A 390 -5.23 18.77 -1.47
C PRO A 390 -5.28 17.51 -2.30
N ALA A 391 -6.48 17.04 -2.58
CA ALA A 391 -6.70 15.94 -3.50
C ALA A 391 -7.89 16.22 -4.42
N VAL A 392 -7.91 15.56 -5.57
CA VAL A 392 -9.03 15.63 -6.51
C VAL A 392 -9.40 14.24 -7.00
N ALA A 393 -10.70 13.98 -7.10
CA ALA A 393 -11.22 12.81 -7.76
C ALA A 393 -11.52 13.14 -9.23
N GLY A 394 -10.82 12.47 -10.14
CA GLY A 394 -11.01 12.61 -11.58
C GLY A 394 -12.09 11.66 -12.09
N TYR A 395 -13.06 12.22 -12.80
CA TYR A 395 -14.12 11.47 -13.47
C TYR A 395 -14.07 11.74 -14.96
N VAL A 396 -14.30 10.70 -15.76
CA VAL A 396 -14.23 10.80 -17.22
C VAL A 396 -15.56 10.41 -17.85
N LYS A 397 -16.06 11.28 -18.71
CA LYS A 397 -17.15 10.97 -19.65
C LYS A 397 -16.52 10.57 -20.98
N ARG A 398 -16.61 9.27 -21.30
CA ARG A 398 -16.04 8.71 -22.54
C ARG A 398 -16.79 9.22 -23.78
N PRO A 399 -16.11 9.31 -24.94
CA PRO A 399 -16.78 9.61 -26.20
C PRO A 399 -17.97 8.67 -26.43
N GLY A 400 -19.12 9.23 -26.81
CA GLY A 400 -20.36 8.47 -27.03
C GLY A 400 -21.10 8.03 -25.76
N THR A 401 -20.65 8.44 -24.57
CA THR A 401 -21.33 8.17 -23.30
C THR A 401 -21.84 9.46 -22.65
N THR A 402 -22.78 9.33 -21.72
CA THR A 402 -23.39 10.46 -21.00
C THR A 402 -23.01 10.53 -19.53
N VAL A 403 -22.32 9.52 -19.01
CA VAL A 403 -22.03 9.37 -17.57
C VAL A 403 -20.54 9.57 -17.30
N PHE A 404 -20.23 10.39 -16.31
CA PHE A 404 -18.88 10.55 -15.80
C PHE A 404 -18.56 9.39 -14.86
N ARG A 405 -17.48 8.65 -15.12
CA ARG A 405 -17.05 7.52 -14.29
C ARG A 405 -15.77 7.84 -13.56
N ALA A 406 -15.70 7.46 -12.29
CA ALA A 406 -14.50 7.61 -11.48
C ALA A 406 -13.30 6.92 -12.16
N GLN A 407 -12.21 7.66 -12.29
CA GLN A 407 -11.01 7.23 -12.98
C GLN A 407 -9.77 7.33 -12.11
N THR A 408 -9.66 8.41 -11.32
CA THR A 408 -8.47 8.69 -10.50
C THR A 408 -8.83 9.29 -9.16
N LEU A 409 -7.98 9.06 -8.17
CA LEU A 409 -7.85 9.90 -6.97
C LEU A 409 -6.42 10.46 -6.96
N GLU A 410 -6.26 11.77 -7.09
CA GLU A 410 -4.97 12.42 -7.22
C GLU A 410 -4.67 13.23 -5.97
N VAL A 411 -3.54 12.95 -5.32
CA VAL A 411 -3.01 13.72 -4.19
C VAL A 411 -1.96 14.69 -4.72
N LEU A 412 -2.13 15.97 -4.39
CA LEU A 412 -1.34 17.05 -4.96
C LEU A 412 -0.37 17.63 -3.93
N ARG A 413 0.89 17.82 -4.32
CA ARG A 413 1.83 18.70 -3.60
C ARG A 413 1.84 20.06 -4.28
N VAL A 414 1.50 21.11 -3.54
CA VAL A 414 1.52 22.48 -4.03
C VAL A 414 2.68 23.23 -3.37
N GLU A 415 3.48 23.92 -4.16
CA GLU A 415 4.58 24.78 -3.72
C GLU A 415 4.45 26.13 -4.43
N ASP A 416 4.44 27.22 -3.66
CA ASP A 416 4.30 28.58 -4.17
C ASP A 416 3.14 28.76 -5.18
N GLY A 417 2.01 28.10 -4.91
CA GLY A 417 0.81 28.15 -5.75
C GLY A 417 0.93 27.41 -7.09
N ARG A 418 1.94 26.54 -7.26
CA ARG A 418 2.12 25.62 -8.40
C ARG A 418 2.14 24.17 -7.93
N ILE A 419 1.78 23.25 -8.80
CA ILE A 419 1.78 21.81 -8.51
C ILE A 419 3.17 21.25 -8.77
N ALA A 420 3.81 20.77 -7.70
CA ALA A 420 5.13 20.15 -7.74
C ALA A 420 5.06 18.61 -7.81
N GLU A 421 3.95 18.01 -7.40
CA GLU A 421 3.76 16.57 -7.47
C GLU A 421 2.29 16.15 -7.56
N ILE A 422 2.05 15.10 -8.33
CA ILE A 422 0.76 14.45 -8.51
C ILE A 422 0.99 12.95 -8.25
N THR A 423 0.41 12.41 -7.18
CA THR A 423 0.35 10.97 -6.96
C THR A 423 -1.06 10.48 -7.24
N THR A 424 -1.22 9.69 -8.31
CA THR A 424 -2.50 9.22 -8.82
C THR A 424 -2.78 7.79 -8.38
N PHE A 425 -3.90 7.60 -7.69
CA PHE A 425 -4.35 6.31 -7.17
C PHE A 425 -5.60 5.81 -7.90
N GLU A 426 -5.86 4.52 -7.72
CA GLU A 426 -7.01 3.84 -8.31
C GLU A 426 -8.35 4.34 -7.74
N PRO A 427 -9.42 4.33 -8.55
CA PRO A 427 -10.68 4.96 -8.17
C PRO A 427 -11.51 4.17 -7.17
N HIS A 428 -11.11 2.94 -6.79
CA HIS A 428 -11.86 2.17 -5.79
C HIS A 428 -11.82 2.79 -4.39
N LEU A 429 -10.91 3.73 -4.16
CA LEU A 429 -10.79 4.47 -2.92
C LEU A 429 -11.83 5.59 -2.79
N LEU A 430 -12.40 6.11 -3.88
CA LEU A 430 -13.33 7.26 -3.84
C LEU A 430 -14.48 7.12 -2.80
N PRO A 431 -15.16 5.95 -2.66
CA PRO A 431 -16.21 5.79 -1.66
C PRO A 431 -15.75 6.03 -0.23
N VAL A 432 -14.49 5.73 0.08
CA VAL A 432 -13.90 5.98 1.41
C VAL A 432 -13.78 7.48 1.68
N PHE A 433 -13.60 8.30 0.64
CA PHE A 433 -13.61 9.76 0.71
C PHE A 433 -15.02 10.36 0.61
N GLY A 434 -16.07 9.53 0.71
CA GLY A 434 -17.46 9.98 0.56
C GLY A 434 -17.85 10.36 -0.87
N LEU A 435 -17.05 9.97 -1.87
CA LEU A 435 -17.25 10.33 -3.27
C LEU A 435 -17.89 9.16 -4.05
N PRO A 436 -18.83 9.44 -4.97
CA PRO A 436 -19.49 8.39 -5.74
C PRO A 436 -18.57 7.81 -6.81
N MET A 437 -18.91 6.64 -7.35
CA MET A 437 -18.20 6.05 -8.49
C MET A 437 -18.62 6.64 -9.85
N THR A 438 -19.68 7.45 -9.87
CA THR A 438 -20.24 8.09 -11.06
C THR A 438 -20.85 9.45 -10.72
N LEU A 439 -20.83 10.41 -11.66
CA LEU A 439 -21.53 11.69 -11.57
C LEU A 439 -22.64 11.81 -12.61
#